data_AF-A0A1Q4UVD9-F1
#
_entry.id   AF-A0A1Q4UVD9-F1
#
_cell.length_a   1.000
_cell.length_b   1.000
_cell.length_c   1.000
_cell.angle_alpha   90.00
_cell.angle_beta   90.00
_cell.angle_gamma   90.00
#
_symmetry.space_group_name_H-M   'P 1'
#
loop_
_entity.id
_entity.type
_entity.pdbx_description
1 polymer ?
#
loop_
_entity_poly.entity_id
_entity_poly.type
_entity_poly.pdbx_seq_one_letter_code
_entity_poly.pdbx_strand_id
1 'polypeptide(L)'
;MKIMNIAPEAQGKLKDLLYHFNVNVAMSHKVAKYLAPFSASDKEALRQEFELRLKENLLGAAEFRRFTACSARNEETARQFFKDVHAYAFEDGEETDVADYWNR
;
A
#
# COMPACT_ATOMS: atom_id res chain seq x y z
N MET A 1 13.71 22.55 2.71
CA MET A 1 12.74 21.43 2.75
C MET A 1 12.87 20.76 4.11
N LYS A 2 11.80 20.70 4.91
CA LYS A 2 11.79 19.90 6.14
C LYS A 2 11.79 18.44 5.71
N ILE A 3 12.90 17.75 5.92
CA ILE A 3 12.94 16.29 5.90
C ILE A 3 12.00 15.89 7.06
N MET A 4 10.78 15.48 6.74
CA MET A 4 9.92 14.87 7.75
C MET A 4 10.68 13.63 8.22
N ASN A 5 11.08 13.60 9.49
CA ASN A 5 11.61 12.41 10.13
C ASN A 5 10.48 11.37 10.14
N ILE A 6 10.35 10.63 9.06
CA ILE A 6 9.46 9.49 8.98
C ILE A 6 10.02 8.47 9.96
N ALA A 7 9.24 8.13 10.98
CA ALA A 7 9.63 7.12 11.93
C ALA A 7 9.87 5.79 11.19
N PRO A 8 11.01 5.10 11.40
CA PRO A 8 11.29 3.79 10.80
C PRO A 8 10.14 2.78 10.97
N GLU A 9 9.37 2.95 12.05
CA GLU A 9 8.17 2.16 12.33
C GLU A 9 7.08 2.32 11.27
N ALA A 10 6.82 3.53 10.77
CA ALA A 10 5.80 3.76 9.74
C ALA A 10 6.18 3.09 8.41
N GLN A 11 7.47 3.10 8.07
CA GLN A 11 7.99 2.43 6.88
C GLN A 11 7.82 0.91 6.96
N GLY A 12 8.10 0.32 8.13
CA GLY A 12 7.87 -1.10 8.40
C GLY A 12 6.39 -1.46 8.29
N LYS A 13 5.54 -0.68 8.96
CA LYS A 13 4.08 -0.85 8.94
C LYS A 13 3.51 -0.77 7.51
N LEU A 14 3.99 0.16 6.68
CA LEU A 14 3.56 0.26 5.28
C LEU A 14 3.96 -0.98 4.48
N LYS A 15 5.18 -1.47 4.70
CA LYS A 15 5.65 -2.68 4.01
C LYS A 15 4.77 -3.88 4.35
N ASP A 16 4.44 -4.06 5.62
CA ASP A 16 3.56 -5.14 6.09
C ASP A 16 2.14 -5.00 5.54
N LEU A 17 1.60 -3.78 5.50
CA LEU A 17 0.30 -3.51 4.87
C LEU A 17 0.30 -3.93 3.40
N LEU A 18 1.31 -3.52 2.62
CA LEU A 18 1.39 -3.86 1.20
C LEU A 18 1.57 -5.37 0.95
N TYR A 19 2.22 -6.10 1.87
CA TYR A 19 2.34 -7.56 1.77
C TYR A 19 1.01 -8.32 1.93
N HIS A 20 -0.05 -7.68 2.44
CA HIS A 20 -1.38 -8.31 2.47
C HIS A 20 -1.93 -8.60 1.07
N PHE A 21 -1.47 -7.83 0.07
CA PHE A 21 -1.83 -8.01 -1.34
C PHE A 21 -0.89 -8.98 -2.07
N ASN A 22 -0.01 -9.69 -1.37
CA ASN A 22 0.76 -10.74 -2.00
C ASN A 22 -0.17 -11.91 -2.39
N VAL A 23 -0.22 -12.28 -3.66
CA VAL A 23 -1.16 -13.31 -4.14
C VAL A 23 -0.87 -14.70 -3.57
N ASN A 24 0.35 -14.96 -3.09
CA ASN A 24 0.69 -16.23 -2.44
C ASN A 24 0.18 -16.29 -0.99
N VAL A 25 -0.22 -15.16 -0.42
CA VAL A 25 -0.74 -15.04 0.94
C VAL A 25 -2.24 -14.75 0.93
N ALA A 26 -2.72 -13.95 -0.05
CA ALA A 26 -4.12 -13.60 -0.29
C ALA A 26 -4.85 -13.05 0.95
N MET A 27 -4.30 -11.99 1.55
CA MET A 27 -4.77 -11.41 2.82
C MET A 27 -5.29 -9.98 2.71
N SER A 28 -5.65 -9.49 1.52
CA SER A 28 -6.24 -8.16 1.30
C SER A 28 -7.46 -7.89 2.21
N HIS A 29 -8.34 -8.87 2.35
CA HIS A 29 -9.50 -8.83 3.25
C HIS A 29 -9.15 -8.67 4.74
N LYS A 30 -7.88 -8.81 5.14
CA LYS A 30 -7.40 -8.66 6.52
C LYS A 30 -6.76 -7.31 6.80
N VAL A 31 -6.72 -6.38 5.83
CA VAL A 31 -6.18 -5.03 6.04
C VAL A 31 -6.89 -4.31 7.20
N ALA A 32 -8.23 -4.38 7.27
CA ALA A 32 -8.97 -3.82 8.39
C ALA A 32 -8.56 -4.43 9.75
N LYS A 33 -8.32 -5.75 9.80
CA LYS A 33 -7.83 -6.45 11.00
C LYS A 33 -6.40 -6.04 11.36
N TYR A 34 -5.54 -5.81 10.38
CA TYR A 34 -4.18 -5.34 10.57
C TYR A 34 -4.15 -3.92 11.16
N LEU A 35 -5.05 -3.04 10.70
CA LEU A 35 -5.16 -1.66 11.16
C LEU A 35 -5.94 -1.52 12.49
N ALA A 36 -6.78 -2.49 12.86
CA ALA A 36 -7.60 -2.44 14.07
C ALA A 36 -6.83 -2.11 15.38
N PRO A 37 -5.65 -2.70 15.67
CA PRO A 37 -4.91 -2.39 16.89
C PRO A 37 -4.15 -1.05 16.87
N PHE A 38 -4.11 -0.34 15.74
CA PHE A 38 -3.30 0.88 15.62
C PHE A 38 -4.03 2.06 16.26
N SER A 39 -3.27 2.89 16.99
CA SER A 39 -3.78 4.16 17.48
C SER A 39 -4.14 5.10 16.32
N ALA A 40 -4.95 6.12 16.58
CA ALA A 40 -5.26 7.13 15.56
C ALA A 40 -3.98 7.83 15.05
N SER A 41 -3.03 8.12 15.94
CA SER A 41 -1.73 8.68 15.56
C SER A 41 -0.89 7.72 14.70
N ASP A 42 -0.92 6.41 14.99
CA ASP A 42 -0.21 5.42 14.18
C ASP A 42 -0.81 5.30 12.77
N LYS A 43 -2.13 5.30 12.68
CA LYS A 43 -2.84 5.26 11.40
C LYS A 43 -2.54 6.51 10.58
N GLU A 44 -2.53 7.68 11.20
CA GLU A 44 -2.20 8.93 10.53
C GLU A 44 -0.74 8.97 10.06
N ALA A 45 0.21 8.52 10.89
CA ALA A 45 1.61 8.43 10.49
C ALA A 45 1.81 7.45 9.31
N LEU A 46 1.10 6.33 9.33
CA LEU A 46 1.12 5.35 8.24
C LEU A 46 0.49 5.91 6.95
N ARG A 47 -0.64 6.62 7.06
CA ARG A 47 -1.32 7.30 5.96
C ARG A 47 -0.38 8.31 5.30
N GLN A 48 0.23 9.20 6.10
CA GLN A 48 1.18 10.20 5.61
C GLN A 48 2.41 9.59 4.94
N GLU A 49 2.93 8.49 5.47
CA GLU A 49 4.04 7.75 4.85
C GLU A 49 3.62 7.18 3.48
N PHE A 50 2.43 6.61 3.39
CA PHE A 50 1.89 6.11 2.13
C PHE A 50 1.71 7.25 1.11
N GLU A 51 1.02 8.32 1.49
CA GLU A 51 0.83 9.52 0.67
C GLU A 51 2.16 10.09 0.15
N LEU A 52 3.17 10.14 1.01
CA LEU A 52 4.50 10.61 0.61
C LEU A 52 5.09 9.72 -0.47
N ARG A 53 5.05 8.39 -0.31
CA ARG A 53 5.60 7.47 -1.32
C ARG A 53 4.86 7.53 -2.65
N LEU A 54 3.53 7.73 -2.62
CA LEU A 54 2.74 7.98 -3.82
C LEU A 54 3.21 9.27 -4.50
N LYS A 55 3.35 10.36 -3.73
CA LYS A 55 3.78 11.67 -4.24
C LYS A 55 5.21 11.69 -4.79
N GLU A 56 6.12 10.97 -4.14
CA GLU A 56 7.52 10.84 -4.54
C GLU A 56 7.72 9.79 -5.65
N ASN A 57 6.64 9.21 -6.17
CA ASN A 57 6.68 8.22 -7.25
C ASN A 57 7.47 6.95 -6.90
N LEU A 58 7.55 6.61 -5.61
CA LEU A 58 8.29 5.46 -5.07
C LEU A 58 7.48 4.16 -5.08
N LEU A 59 6.27 4.17 -5.62
CA LEU A 59 5.36 3.02 -5.71
C LEU A 59 5.00 2.78 -7.18
N GLY A 60 5.91 2.14 -7.91
CA GLY A 60 5.79 1.85 -9.36
C GLY A 60 5.69 0.36 -9.67
N ALA A 61 5.94 -0.02 -10.92
CA ALA A 61 5.84 -1.42 -11.35
C ALA A 61 6.79 -2.37 -10.61
N ALA A 62 7.97 -1.88 -10.21
CA ALA A 62 8.94 -2.66 -9.44
C ALA A 62 8.39 -3.00 -8.03
N GLU A 63 7.81 -2.01 -7.35
CA GLU A 63 7.20 -2.19 -6.04
C GLU A 63 5.95 -3.06 -6.14
N PHE A 64 5.14 -2.88 -7.18
CA PHE A 64 3.98 -3.73 -7.42
C PHE A 64 4.42 -5.19 -7.43
N ARG A 65 5.42 -5.53 -8.25
CA ARG A 65 5.97 -6.88 -8.31
C ARG A 65 6.52 -7.38 -6.99
N ARG A 66 7.21 -6.51 -6.25
CA ARG A 66 7.78 -6.85 -4.95
C ARG A 66 6.71 -7.25 -3.94
N PHE A 67 5.60 -6.53 -3.89
CA PHE A 67 4.57 -6.71 -2.86
C PHE A 67 3.51 -7.72 -3.26
N THR A 68 3.08 -7.72 -4.52
CA THR A 68 2.00 -8.60 -4.99
C THR A 68 2.50 -9.96 -5.46
N ALA A 69 3.80 -10.09 -5.78
CA ALA A 69 4.39 -11.19 -6.53
C ALA A 69 3.93 -11.29 -8.00
N CYS A 70 3.33 -10.24 -8.54
CA CYS A 70 2.77 -10.19 -9.89
C CYS A 70 3.37 -9.03 -10.70
N SER A 71 3.38 -9.11 -12.03
CA SER A 71 3.77 -7.97 -12.86
C SER A 71 2.54 -7.13 -13.20
N ALA A 72 2.59 -5.82 -12.99
CA ALA A 72 1.54 -4.92 -13.48
C ALA A 72 1.55 -4.84 -15.02
N ARG A 73 0.42 -4.47 -15.62
CA ARG A 73 0.30 -4.24 -17.08
C ARG A 73 1.24 -3.16 -17.59
N ASN A 74 1.35 -2.07 -16.82
CA ASN A 74 2.25 -0.96 -17.08
C ASN A 74 2.45 -0.16 -15.78
N GLU A 75 3.31 0.86 -15.85
CA GLU A 75 3.64 1.74 -14.72
C GLU A 75 2.41 2.50 -14.17
N GLU A 76 1.51 2.94 -15.05
CA GLU A 76 0.29 3.64 -14.67
C GLU A 76 -0.65 2.74 -13.87
N THR A 77 -0.83 1.50 -14.32
CA THR A 77 -1.66 0.48 -13.65
C THR A 77 -1.09 0.12 -12.27
N ALA A 78 0.24 0.00 -12.16
CA ALA A 78 0.90 -0.22 -10.88
C ALA A 78 0.61 0.93 -9.89
N ARG A 79 0.70 2.18 -10.37
CA ARG A 79 0.43 3.36 -9.54
C ARG A 79 -1.04 3.43 -9.13
N GLN A 80 -1.95 3.07 -10.02
CA GLN A 80 -3.37 3.05 -9.72
C GLN A 80 -3.68 2.05 -8.61
N PHE A 81 -3.14 0.82 -8.69
CA PHE A 81 -3.24 -0.16 -7.61
C PHE A 81 -2.87 0.41 -6.24
N PHE A 82 -1.74 1.12 -6.13
CA PHE A 82 -1.33 1.68 -4.84
C PHE A 82 -2.24 2.81 -4.33
N LYS A 83 -2.87 3.58 -5.23
CA LYS A 83 -3.89 4.56 -4.85
C LYS A 83 -5.15 3.87 -4.33
N ASP A 84 -5.57 2.80 -4.98
CA ASP A 84 -6.77 2.06 -4.57
C ASP A 84 -6.56 1.34 -3.24
N VAL A 85 -5.35 0.78 -3.01
CA VAL A 85 -4.96 0.25 -1.70
C VAL A 85 -4.96 1.33 -0.62
N HIS A 86 -4.48 2.55 -0.94
CA HIS A 86 -4.55 3.67 0.00
C HIS A 86 -6.00 4.02 0.35
N ALA A 87 -6.86 4.14 -0.65
CA ALA A 87 -8.27 4.43 -0.45
C ALA A 87 -8.98 3.36 0.38
N TYR A 88 -8.74 2.08 0.09
CA TYR A 88 -9.26 0.97 0.88
C TYR A 88 -8.79 1.00 2.34
N ALA A 89 -7.52 1.33 2.57
CA ALA A 89 -6.94 1.33 3.91
C ALA A 89 -7.36 2.52 4.78
N PHE A 90 -7.62 3.70 4.19
CA PHE A 90 -7.76 4.95 4.95
C PHE A 90 -8.96 5.83 4.57
N GLU A 91 -9.65 5.57 3.46
CA GLU A 91 -10.70 6.46 2.90
C GLU A 91 -12.03 5.73 2.65
N ASP A 92 -12.26 4.61 3.35
CA ASP A 92 -13.44 3.75 3.17
C ASP A 92 -13.64 3.27 1.71
N GLY A 93 -12.53 3.13 0.96
CA GLY A 93 -12.54 2.61 -0.42
C GLY A 93 -12.88 1.11 -0.49
N GLU A 94 -13.14 0.62 -1.71
CA GLU A 94 -13.44 -0.80 -1.94
C GLU A 94 -12.19 -1.69 -1.82
N GLU A 95 -12.37 -2.94 -1.40
CA GLU A 95 -11.27 -3.90 -1.34
C GLU A 95 -10.61 -4.05 -2.72
N THR A 96 -9.29 -3.88 -2.76
CA THR A 96 -8.51 -3.92 -4.00
C THR A 96 -8.06 -5.35 -4.32
N ASP A 97 -8.48 -5.90 -5.46
CA ASP A 97 -7.99 -7.17 -5.98
C ASP A 97 -6.81 -6.97 -6.95
N VAL A 98 -5.69 -7.65 -6.71
CA VAL A 98 -4.49 -7.61 -7.57
C VAL A 98 -4.80 -8.05 -9.01
N ALA A 99 -5.78 -8.95 -9.19
CA ALA A 99 -6.15 -9.50 -10.48
C ALA A 99 -6.62 -8.43 -11.48
N ASP A 100 -7.13 -7.29 -11.00
CA ASP A 100 -7.58 -6.20 -11.85
C ASP A 100 -6.42 -5.42 -12.50
N TYR A 101 -5.23 -5.50 -11.90
CA TYR A 101 -4.06 -4.68 -12.24
C TYR A 101 -2.92 -5.47 -12.89
N TRP A 102 -2.86 -6.78 -12.66
CA TRP A 102 -1.76 -7.59 -13.19
C TRP A 102 -1.86 -7.86 -14.70
N ASN A 103 -0.71 -8.13 -15.30
CA ASN A 103 -0.58 -8.62 -16.67
C ASN A 103 -0.64 -10.15 -16.66
N ARG A 104 -1.66 -10.72 -17.29
CA ARG A 104 -1.93 -12.17 -17.31
C ARG A 104 -1.30 -12.84 -18.52
#